data_AF-A0A1H4DSN2-F1
#
_entry.id   AF-A0A1H4DSN2-F1
#
_cell.length_a   1.000
_cell.length_b   1.000
_cell.length_c   1.000
_cell.angle_alpha   90.00
_cell.angle_beta   90.00
_cell.angle_gamma   90.00
#
_symmetry.space_group_name_H-M   'P 1'
#
loop_
_entity.id
_entity.type
_entity.pdbx_description
1 polymer ?
#
loop_
_entity_poly.entity_id
_entity_poly.type
_entity_poly.pdbx_seq_one_letter_code
_entity_poly.pdbx_strand_id
1 'polypeptide(L)'
;MNMTTILTNRELFLLMICTVFYVTLFILVIQSNRRKIQLLQSRLDNIHAMQKMAVMEQRVSDKSTLMSSPIYLRIKQYLNEGRSMTESDWTELTEAVDTTYAGFTDKLYSLYRMSEQDLHVSLLIKMRLQPKDIATLTAHSKESIATTRSRLYQKVFGKKGSTKDWDDFILSI
;
A
#
# COMPACT_ATOMS: atom_id res chain seq x y z
N MET A 1 10.78 -76.95 0.48
CA MET A 1 10.37 -75.53 0.40
C MET A 1 11.59 -74.75 -0.06
N ASN A 2 11.61 -74.35 -1.35
CA ASN A 2 12.42 -73.27 -1.94
C ASN A 2 12.20 -73.32 -3.46
N MET A 3 11.41 -72.37 -3.97
CA MET A 3 11.11 -72.23 -5.39
C MET A 3 12.01 -71.12 -5.97
N THR A 4 13.19 -71.49 -6.43
CA THR A 4 14.06 -70.60 -7.22
C THR A 4 13.69 -70.73 -8.69
N THR A 5 12.75 -69.91 -9.12
CA THR A 5 12.38 -69.77 -10.54
C THR A 5 13.51 -69.03 -11.26
N ILE A 6 14.30 -69.73 -12.06
CA ILE A 6 15.32 -69.11 -12.93
C ILE A 6 14.58 -68.43 -14.08
N LEU A 7 14.60 -67.10 -14.10
CA LEU A 7 13.96 -66.28 -15.11
C LEU A 7 14.68 -66.47 -16.46
N THR A 8 13.95 -66.71 -17.55
CA THR A 8 14.58 -66.85 -18.89
C THR A 8 15.01 -65.49 -19.44
N ASN A 9 16.05 -65.46 -20.30
CA ASN A 9 16.62 -64.24 -20.85
C ASN A 9 15.60 -63.31 -21.54
N ARG A 10 14.55 -63.88 -22.15
CA ARG A 10 13.46 -63.13 -22.78
C ARG A 10 12.64 -62.34 -21.76
N GLU A 11 12.31 -62.96 -20.63
CA GLU A 11 11.52 -62.32 -19.57
C GLU A 11 12.33 -61.20 -18.90
N LEU A 12 13.64 -61.38 -18.72
CA LEU A 12 14.53 -60.33 -18.23
C LEU A 12 14.58 -59.12 -19.19
N PHE A 13 14.61 -59.38 -20.50
CA PHE A 13 14.58 -58.32 -21.52
C PHE A 13 13.24 -57.56 -21.52
N LEU A 14 12.10 -58.25 -21.36
CA LEU A 14 10.79 -57.61 -21.26
C LEU A 14 10.68 -56.73 -20.00
N LEU A 15 11.17 -57.20 -18.85
CA LEU A 15 11.21 -56.41 -17.63
C LEU A 15 12.05 -55.14 -17.79
N MET A 16 13.20 -55.22 -18.45
CA MET A 16 14.04 -54.05 -18.77
C MET A 16 13.30 -53.03 -19.63
N ILE A 17 12.52 -53.47 -20.62
CA ILE A 17 11.71 -52.57 -21.45
C ILE A 17 10.62 -51.91 -20.60
N CYS A 18 9.88 -52.70 -19.81
CA CYS A 18 8.81 -52.19 -18.95
C CYS A 18 9.32 -51.16 -17.92
N THR A 19 10.49 -51.37 -17.33
CA THR A 19 11.08 -50.42 -16.37
C THR A 19 11.48 -49.12 -17.06
N VAL A 20 12.06 -49.19 -18.25
CA VAL A 20 12.40 -47.99 -19.04
C VAL A 20 11.13 -47.21 -19.39
N PHE A 21 10.09 -47.87 -19.90
CA PHE A 21 8.81 -47.21 -20.18
C PHE A 21 8.16 -46.60 -18.94
N TYR A 22 8.20 -47.29 -17.80
CA TYR A 22 7.69 -46.75 -16.55
C TYR A 22 8.45 -45.50 -16.10
N VAL A 23 9.78 -45.52 -16.17
CA VAL A 23 10.63 -44.38 -15.81
C VAL A 23 10.38 -43.19 -16.74
N THR A 24 10.23 -43.40 -18.05
CA THR A 24 9.94 -42.29 -18.98
C THR A 24 8.58 -41.67 -18.71
N LEU A 25 7.53 -42.47 -18.49
CA LEU A 25 6.21 -41.96 -18.11
C LEU A 25 6.25 -41.18 -16.79
N PHE A 26 6.97 -41.69 -15.79
CA PHE A 26 7.13 -41.02 -14.50
C PHE A 26 7.83 -39.66 -14.64
N ILE A 27 8.90 -39.59 -15.43
CA ILE A 27 9.60 -38.33 -15.74
C ILE A 27 8.66 -37.34 -16.44
N LEU A 28 7.86 -37.79 -17.42
CA LEU A 28 6.90 -36.93 -18.13
C LEU A 28 5.83 -36.34 -17.20
N VAL A 29 5.31 -37.15 -16.26
CA VAL A 29 4.34 -36.68 -15.25
C VAL A 29 4.96 -35.61 -14.36
N ILE A 30 6.19 -35.84 -13.87
CA ILE A 30 6.91 -34.84 -13.05
C ILE A 30 7.11 -33.54 -13.84
N GLN A 31 7.57 -33.63 -15.09
CA GLN A 31 7.78 -32.44 -15.93
C GLN A 31 6.48 -31.68 -16.22
N SER A 32 5.37 -32.39 -16.47
CA SER A 32 4.06 -31.79 -16.69
C SER A 32 3.60 -31.02 -15.44
N ASN A 33 3.74 -31.64 -14.26
CA ASN A 33 3.37 -31.01 -13.00
C ASN A 33 4.26 -29.80 -12.67
N ARG A 34 5.58 -29.88 -12.92
CA ARG A 34 6.50 -28.75 -12.74
C ARG A 34 6.13 -27.56 -13.62
N ARG A 35 5.83 -27.80 -14.92
CA ARG A 35 5.38 -26.75 -15.86
C ARG A 35 4.10 -26.07 -15.39
N LYS A 36 3.13 -26.84 -14.89
CA LYS A 36 1.88 -26.30 -14.32
C LYS A 36 2.14 -25.42 -13.10
N ILE A 37 3.01 -25.84 -12.19
CA ILE A 37 3.36 -25.06 -10.99
C ILE A 37 4.03 -23.74 -11.38
N GLN A 38 4.99 -23.77 -12.31
CA GLN A 38 5.67 -22.56 -12.80
C GLN A 38 4.69 -21.58 -13.45
N LEU A 39 3.75 -22.09 -14.25
CA LEU A 39 2.71 -21.26 -14.88
C LEU A 39 1.81 -20.60 -13.82
N LEU A 40 1.39 -21.36 -12.79
CA LEU A 40 0.56 -20.82 -11.71
C LEU A 40 1.30 -19.76 -10.90
N GLN A 41 2.58 -19.98 -10.59
CA GLN A 41 3.42 -18.98 -9.91
C GLN A 41 3.57 -17.71 -10.74
N SER A 42 3.88 -17.83 -12.04
CA SER A 42 3.98 -16.67 -12.92
C SER A 42 2.66 -15.90 -13.04
N ARG A 43 1.51 -16.59 -13.10
CA ARG A 43 0.20 -15.94 -13.08
C ARG A 43 -0.04 -15.19 -11.77
N LEU A 44 0.32 -15.78 -10.64
CA LEU A 44 0.18 -15.14 -9.33
C LEU A 44 1.05 -13.89 -9.24
N ASP A 45 2.31 -13.98 -9.66
CA ASP A 45 3.25 -12.86 -9.68
C ASP A 45 2.76 -11.73 -10.60
N ASN A 46 2.23 -12.08 -11.79
CA ASN A 46 1.64 -11.11 -12.71
C ASN A 46 0.41 -10.43 -12.10
N ILE A 47 -0.48 -11.18 -11.41
CA ILE A 47 -1.65 -10.60 -10.72
C ILE A 47 -1.19 -9.64 -9.63
N HIS A 48 -0.23 -10.02 -8.79
CA HIS A 48 0.31 -9.15 -7.75
C HIS A 48 0.96 -7.90 -8.32
N ALA A 49 1.71 -8.04 -9.42
CA ALA A 49 2.32 -6.91 -10.12
C ALA A 49 1.24 -5.97 -10.68
N MET A 50 0.22 -6.51 -11.36
CA MET A 50 -0.90 -5.72 -11.90
C MET A 50 -1.68 -5.00 -10.81
N GLN A 51 -1.98 -5.66 -9.68
CA GLN A 51 -2.62 -5.02 -8.53
C GLN A 51 -1.79 -3.88 -7.97
N LYS A 52 -0.47 -4.10 -7.79
CA LYS A 52 0.44 -3.06 -7.31
C LYS A 52 0.51 -1.87 -8.28
N MET A 53 0.51 -2.13 -9.59
CA MET A 53 0.50 -1.09 -10.62
C MET A 53 -0.81 -0.31 -10.61
N ALA A 54 -1.97 -0.98 -10.56
CA ALA A 54 -3.28 -0.33 -10.51
C ALA A 54 -3.44 0.58 -9.29
N VAL A 55 -2.99 0.12 -8.10
CA VAL A 55 -2.99 0.94 -6.89
C VAL A 55 -2.06 2.16 -7.04
N MET A 56 -0.90 2.00 -7.67
CA MET A 56 0.01 3.12 -7.91
C MET A 56 -0.57 4.13 -8.90
N GLU A 57 -1.18 3.65 -9.99
CA GLU A 57 -1.83 4.48 -11.01
C GLU A 57 -3.00 5.27 -10.42
N GLN A 58 -3.85 4.61 -9.62
CA GLN A 58 -4.92 5.28 -8.89
C GLN A 58 -4.35 6.37 -7.96
N ARG A 59 -3.31 6.07 -7.17
CA ARG A 59 -2.67 7.08 -6.29
C ARG A 59 -2.10 8.28 -7.06
N VAL A 60 -1.59 8.06 -8.27
CA VAL A 60 -1.11 9.15 -9.14
C VAL A 60 -2.28 9.98 -9.66
N SER A 61 -3.36 9.33 -10.09
CA SER A 61 -4.59 9.98 -10.53
C SER A 61 -5.21 10.81 -9.41
N ASP A 62 -5.45 10.22 -8.24
CA ASP A 62 -5.98 10.87 -7.04
C ASP A 62 -5.17 12.13 -6.69
N LYS A 63 -3.84 12.00 -6.66
CA LYS A 63 -2.94 13.13 -6.42
C LYS A 63 -3.12 14.23 -7.47
N SER A 64 -3.20 13.88 -8.75
CA SER A 64 -3.37 14.86 -9.83
C SER A 64 -4.72 15.60 -9.74
N THR A 65 -5.79 14.88 -9.42
CA THR A 65 -7.13 15.44 -9.20
C THR A 65 -7.10 16.45 -8.06
N LEU A 66 -6.57 16.07 -6.90
CA LEU A 66 -6.49 16.97 -5.74
C LEU A 66 -5.60 18.20 -6.01
N MET A 67 -4.49 18.03 -6.74
CA MET A 67 -3.58 19.14 -7.09
C MET A 67 -4.18 20.09 -8.14
N SER A 68 -5.23 19.67 -8.86
CA SER A 68 -6.00 20.51 -9.78
C SER A 68 -7.22 21.17 -9.14
N SER A 69 -7.53 20.85 -7.88
CA SER A 69 -8.69 21.41 -7.18
C SER A 69 -8.57 22.93 -6.93
N PRO A 70 -9.69 23.67 -6.94
CA PRO A 70 -9.70 25.10 -6.63
C PRO A 70 -9.06 25.44 -5.26
N ILE A 71 -9.31 24.61 -4.25
CA ILE A 71 -8.71 24.77 -2.92
C ILE A 71 -7.18 24.63 -2.94
N TYR A 72 -6.62 23.73 -3.75
CA TYR A 72 -5.16 23.58 -3.87
C TYR A 72 -4.51 24.83 -4.48
N LEU A 73 -5.14 25.42 -5.50
CA LEU A 73 -4.66 26.65 -6.12
C LEU A 73 -4.67 27.83 -5.13
N ARG A 74 -5.73 27.97 -4.32
CA ARG A 74 -5.78 28.97 -3.24
C ARG A 74 -4.73 28.74 -2.17
N ILE A 75 -4.51 27.50 -1.75
CA ILE A 75 -3.43 27.16 -0.81
C ILE A 75 -2.08 27.66 -1.33
N LYS A 76 -1.79 27.49 -2.63
CA LYS A 76 -0.54 28.02 -3.22
C LYS A 76 -0.47 29.54 -3.15
N GLN A 77 -1.57 30.23 -3.41
CA GLN A 77 -1.64 31.68 -3.26
C GLN A 77 -1.38 32.10 -1.81
N TYR A 78 -2.05 31.48 -0.83
CA TYR A 78 -1.87 31.80 0.59
C TYR A 78 -0.45 31.55 1.08
N LEU A 79 0.21 30.50 0.60
CA LEU A 79 1.61 30.25 0.93
C LEU A 79 2.54 31.34 0.38
N ASN A 80 2.27 31.87 -0.81
CA ASN A 80 3.04 32.98 -1.36
C ASN A 80 2.80 34.29 -0.59
N GLU A 81 1.58 34.50 -0.11
CA GLU A 81 1.17 35.67 0.68
C GLU A 81 1.52 35.57 2.16
N GLY A 82 1.93 34.39 2.65
CA GLY A 82 2.16 34.14 4.08
C GLY A 82 0.85 34.14 4.90
N ARG A 83 -0.28 33.82 4.26
CA ARG A 83 -1.63 33.88 4.84
C ARG A 83 -2.08 32.51 5.34
N SER A 84 -2.88 32.50 6.41
CA SER A 84 -3.57 31.30 6.91
C SER A 84 -4.89 31.03 6.18
N MET A 85 -5.35 29.78 6.24
CA MET A 85 -6.65 29.37 5.70
C MET A 85 -7.80 29.87 6.59
N THR A 86 -8.98 30.03 5.98
CA THR A 86 -10.24 30.33 6.67
C THR A 86 -11.07 29.07 6.93
N GLU A 87 -12.09 29.16 7.79
CA GLU A 87 -13.01 28.03 8.07
C GLU A 87 -13.69 27.46 6.82
N SER A 88 -14.05 28.33 5.88
CA SER A 88 -14.63 27.89 4.60
C SER A 88 -13.61 27.10 3.78
N ASP A 89 -12.34 27.48 3.83
CA ASP A 89 -11.27 26.78 3.11
C ASP A 89 -11.03 25.40 3.72
N TRP A 90 -11.13 25.25 5.04
CA TRP A 90 -11.00 23.96 5.72
C TRP A 90 -12.14 23.00 5.39
N THR A 91 -13.36 23.52 5.31
CA THR A 91 -14.53 22.74 4.91
C THR A 91 -14.36 22.20 3.49
N GLU A 92 -13.99 23.07 2.53
CA GLU A 92 -13.75 22.66 1.14
C GLU A 92 -12.55 21.71 1.01
N LEU A 93 -11.47 21.95 1.77
CA LEU A 93 -10.32 21.05 1.78
C LEU A 93 -10.72 19.66 2.25
N THR A 94 -11.52 19.58 3.31
CA THR A 94 -12.00 18.32 3.85
C THR A 94 -12.80 17.55 2.81
N GLU A 95 -13.75 18.21 2.14
CA GLU A 95 -14.55 17.60 1.07
C GLU A 95 -13.68 17.13 -0.11
N ALA A 96 -12.73 17.95 -0.55
CA ALA A 96 -11.82 17.60 -1.64
C ALA A 96 -10.93 16.39 -1.29
N VAL A 97 -10.44 16.34 -0.05
CA VAL A 97 -9.63 15.21 0.44
C VAL A 97 -10.46 13.96 0.58
N ASP A 98 -11.66 14.00 1.16
CA ASP A 98 -12.50 12.80 1.31
C ASP A 98 -13.08 12.30 -0.01
N THR A 99 -13.31 13.20 -0.98
CA THR A 99 -13.70 12.82 -2.34
C THR A 99 -12.54 12.10 -3.05
N THR A 100 -11.31 12.55 -2.84
CA THR A 100 -10.11 11.97 -3.44
C THR A 100 -9.66 10.69 -2.74
N TYR A 101 -9.73 10.67 -1.41
CA TYR A 101 -9.30 9.60 -0.54
C TYR A 101 -10.48 9.16 0.32
N ALA A 102 -11.37 8.36 -0.27
CA ALA A 102 -12.63 7.94 0.33
C ALA A 102 -12.48 7.52 1.81
N GLY A 103 -13.22 8.22 2.68
CA GLY A 103 -13.29 7.96 4.12
C GLY A 103 -12.02 8.29 4.90
N PHE A 104 -11.19 9.22 4.42
CA PHE A 104 -9.96 9.62 5.11
C PHE A 104 -10.27 10.21 6.49
N THR A 105 -11.20 11.16 6.58
CA THR A 105 -11.56 11.78 7.87
C THR A 105 -12.26 10.80 8.80
N ASP A 106 -13.17 9.97 8.29
CA ASP A 106 -13.84 8.92 9.07
C ASP A 106 -12.82 7.95 9.69
N LYS A 107 -11.80 7.53 8.93
CA LYS A 107 -10.70 6.71 9.46
C LYS A 107 -9.99 7.42 10.60
N LEU A 108 -9.67 8.71 10.47
CA LEU A 108 -9.02 9.47 11.55
C LEU A 108 -9.88 9.55 12.81
N TYR A 109 -11.16 9.88 12.67
CA TYR A 109 -12.08 9.96 13.80
C TYR A 109 -12.33 8.60 14.46
N SER A 110 -12.24 7.49 13.71
CA SER A 110 -12.36 6.14 14.27
C SER A 110 -11.19 5.74 15.18
N LEU A 111 -10.02 6.37 15.01
CA LEU A 111 -8.80 6.05 15.76
C LEU A 111 -8.70 6.83 17.06
N TYR A 112 -9.14 8.09 17.05
CA TYR A 112 -9.04 9.00 18.18
C TYR A 112 -9.99 10.19 17.99
N ARG A 113 -10.42 10.80 19.11
CA ARG A 113 -11.23 12.03 19.10
C ARG A 113 -10.39 13.23 18.67
N MET A 114 -10.28 13.43 17.36
CA MET A 114 -9.52 14.51 16.75
C MET A 114 -10.08 15.88 17.16
N SER A 115 -9.19 16.81 17.53
CA SER A 115 -9.53 18.23 17.52
C SER A 115 -9.51 18.76 16.09
N GLU A 116 -10.06 19.96 15.90
CA GLU A 116 -10.03 20.67 14.62
C GLU A 116 -8.59 20.88 14.11
N GLN A 117 -7.69 21.33 14.99
CA GLN A 117 -6.27 21.45 14.67
C GLN A 117 -5.62 20.11 14.29
N ASP A 118 -5.96 19.02 15.01
CA ASP A 118 -5.44 17.68 14.73
C ASP A 118 -5.86 17.23 13.32
N LEU A 119 -7.11 17.51 12.94
CA LEU A 119 -7.64 17.24 11.61
C LEU A 119 -6.95 18.11 10.54
N HIS A 120 -6.85 19.42 10.74
CA HIS A 120 -6.23 20.34 9.79
C HIS A 120 -4.77 19.97 9.49
N VAL A 121 -3.98 19.65 10.53
CA VAL A 121 -2.61 19.17 10.35
C VAL A 121 -2.59 17.88 9.52
N SER A 122 -3.50 16.95 9.80
CA SER A 122 -3.57 15.66 9.09
C SER A 122 -4.00 15.80 7.63
N LEU A 123 -4.95 16.68 7.32
CA LEU A 123 -5.35 17.02 5.95
C LEU A 123 -4.17 17.57 5.15
N LEU A 124 -3.43 18.53 5.71
CA LEU A 124 -2.29 19.15 5.01
C LEU A 124 -1.11 18.17 4.83
N ILE A 125 -0.90 17.24 5.77
CA ILE A 125 0.05 16.13 5.60
C ILE A 125 -0.41 15.22 4.46
N LYS A 126 -1.71 14.92 4.37
CA LYS A 126 -2.27 14.10 3.28
C LYS A 126 -2.01 14.71 1.91
N MET A 127 -2.05 16.04 1.84
CA MET A 127 -1.66 16.83 0.66
C MET A 127 -0.14 16.91 0.40
N ARG A 128 0.68 16.33 1.28
CA ARG A 128 2.16 16.35 1.24
C ARG A 128 2.76 17.75 1.35
N LEU A 129 2.13 18.64 2.11
CA LEU A 129 2.68 19.97 2.39
C LEU A 129 3.82 19.89 3.41
N GLN A 130 4.81 20.77 3.26
CA GLN A 130 5.97 20.77 4.16
C GLN A 130 5.58 21.34 5.53
N PRO A 131 6.27 20.95 6.62
CA PRO A 131 5.95 21.46 7.97
C PRO A 131 5.94 22.98 8.09
N LYS A 132 6.79 23.68 7.30
CA LYS A 132 6.79 25.14 7.22
C LYS A 132 5.50 25.71 6.63
N ASP A 133 4.93 25.03 5.63
CA ASP A 133 3.72 25.45 4.93
C ASP A 133 2.50 25.17 5.81
N ILE A 134 2.50 24.02 6.50
CA ILE A 134 1.48 23.67 7.51
C ILE A 134 1.43 24.73 8.61
N ALA A 135 2.59 25.16 9.11
CA ALA A 135 2.68 26.22 10.11
C ALA A 135 2.04 27.53 9.62
N THR A 136 2.37 27.97 8.40
CA THR A 136 1.75 29.17 7.78
C THR A 136 0.23 29.03 7.65
N LEU A 137 -0.24 27.94 7.03
CA LEU A 137 -1.66 27.76 6.69
C LEU A 137 -2.55 27.62 7.93
N THR A 138 -2.00 27.09 9.02
CA THR A 138 -2.71 26.95 10.29
C THR A 138 -2.51 28.13 11.24
N ALA A 139 -1.68 29.13 10.89
CA ALA A 139 -1.28 30.22 11.78
C ALA A 139 -0.59 29.76 13.09
N HIS A 140 0.26 28.73 13.01
CA HIS A 140 1.02 28.19 14.15
C HIS A 140 2.53 28.27 13.92
N SER A 141 3.32 28.12 14.99
CA SER A 141 4.78 27.99 14.85
C SER A 141 5.18 26.60 14.36
N LYS A 142 6.39 26.48 13.80
CA LYS A 142 6.94 25.19 13.34
C LYS A 142 7.09 24.19 14.49
N GLU A 143 7.44 24.68 15.67
CA GLU A 143 7.60 23.91 16.90
C GLU A 143 6.25 23.37 17.39
N SER A 144 5.19 24.17 17.28
CA SER A 144 3.82 23.75 17.60
C SER A 144 3.35 22.65 16.64
N ILE A 145 3.63 22.78 15.34
CA ILE A 145 3.33 21.74 14.34
C ILE A 145 4.15 20.47 14.58
N ALA A 146 5.43 20.57 14.92
CA ALA A 146 6.25 19.42 15.28
C ALA A 146 5.68 18.68 16.50
N THR A 147 5.34 19.43 17.55
CA THR A 147 4.77 18.88 18.78
C THR A 147 3.41 18.21 18.52
N THR A 148 2.57 18.82 17.68
CA THR A 148 1.27 18.25 17.32
C THR A 148 1.44 16.89 16.63
N ARG A 149 2.35 16.78 15.66
CA ARG A 149 2.60 15.51 14.93
C ARG A 149 3.12 14.39 15.83
N SER A 150 4.12 14.67 16.67
CA SER A 150 4.64 13.64 17.60
C SER A 150 3.59 13.23 18.65
N ARG A 151 2.83 14.21 19.17
CA ARG A 151 1.72 13.97 20.10
C ARG A 151 0.62 13.11 19.47
N LEU A 152 0.25 13.40 18.22
CA LEU A 152 -0.80 12.65 17.51
C LEU A 152 -0.42 11.18 17.36
N TYR A 153 0.82 10.89 16.95
CA TYR A 153 1.31 9.51 16.90
C TYR A 153 1.22 8.83 18.27
N GLN A 154 1.68 9.50 19.33
CA GLN A 154 1.63 8.93 20.67
C GLN A 154 0.20 8.65 21.15
N LYS A 155 -0.76 9.52 20.83
CA LYS A 155 -2.17 9.34 21.19
C LYS A 155 -2.81 8.15 20.48
N VAL A 156 -2.53 7.98 19.19
CA VAL A 156 -3.13 6.92 18.38
C VAL A 156 -2.49 5.55 18.66
N PHE A 157 -1.16 5.50 18.86
CA PHE A 157 -0.42 4.24 18.98
C PHE A 157 0.05 3.90 20.40
N GLY A 158 -0.20 4.77 21.38
CA GLY A 158 0.14 4.53 22.79
C GLY A 158 1.65 4.51 23.10
N LYS A 159 2.51 4.88 22.15
CA LYS A 159 3.98 4.89 22.31
C LYS A 159 4.58 6.17 21.75
N LYS A 160 5.70 6.61 22.32
CA LYS A 160 6.43 7.77 21.79
C LYS A 160 6.84 7.50 20.33
N GLY A 161 6.62 8.48 19.46
CA GLY A 161 7.05 8.47 18.07
C GLY A 161 7.60 9.83 17.66
N SER A 162 8.32 9.81 16.55
CA SER A 162 8.81 11.00 15.88
C SER A 162 7.69 11.69 15.10
N THR A 163 7.94 12.93 14.66
CA THR A 163 7.01 13.63 13.77
C THR A 163 6.82 12.90 12.44
N LYS A 164 7.85 12.18 11.97
CA LYS A 164 7.82 11.41 10.73
C LYS A 164 6.86 10.21 10.84
N ASP A 165 6.76 9.60 12.01
CA ASP A 165 5.92 8.41 12.19
C ASP A 165 4.43 8.75 12.01
N TRP A 166 4.01 9.96 12.41
CA TRP A 166 2.66 10.45 12.08
C TRP A 166 2.49 10.72 10.60
N ASP A 167 3.47 11.39 9.98
CA ASP A 167 3.41 11.73 8.56
C ASP A 167 3.31 10.46 7.68
N ASP A 168 4.13 9.44 7.97
CA ASP A 168 4.09 8.15 7.28
C ASP A 168 2.74 7.45 7.44
N PHE A 169 2.15 7.51 8.64
CA PHE A 169 0.85 6.93 8.92
C PHE A 169 -0.26 7.61 8.10
N ILE A 170 -0.34 8.94 8.14
CA ILE A 170 -1.34 9.71 7.37
C ILE A 170 -1.24 9.44 5.87
N LEU A 171 -0.01 9.34 5.36
CA LEU A 171 0.22 9.03 3.94
C LEU A 171 -0.18 7.61 3.56
N SER A 172 -0.27 6.69 4.54
CA SER A 172 -0.64 5.29 4.32
C SER A 172 -2.14 5.01 4.29
N ILE A 173 -2.97 5.83 4.95
CA ILE A 173 -4.41 5.59 5.15
C ILE A 173 -5.34 6.16 4.09
#